data_AF-A0AAJ1BIX3-F1
#
_entry.id   AF-A0AAJ1BIX3-F1
#
_cell.length_a   1.000
_cell.length_b   1.000
_cell.length_c   1.000
_cell.angle_alpha   90.00
_cell.angle_beta   90.00
_cell.angle_gamma   90.00
#
_symmetry.space_group_name_H-M   'P 1'
#
loop_
_entity.id
_entity.type
_entity.pdbx_description
1 polymer ?
#
loop_
_entity_poly.entity_id
_entity_poly.type
_entity_poly.pdbx_seq_one_letter_code
_entity_poly.pdbx_strand_id
1 'polypeptide(L)'
;MSGLLVAGNFFVDRLNALGQSTGVVGPINTTKLAIKTDADEKVRGSRKKESYGQALSVVKIAKPVEVEWTFDDVPADLLAMALMGDATVVNTGSGNLTDEPFTLPDNQRWLELGQRNFAKAAFVVKKDAATLTLGTDYEVNYALGLIRALKGGAVASGGAITVTAQHNAISGTLIKGGIKAQTRARIFGEGTNLETGKPISLDIFDASLASTQAIDFAAAEFVSGTLAGKAQLKTGKDSPFEYMELDA
;
A
#
# COMPACT_ATOMS: atom_id res chain seq x y z
N MET A 1 33.93 -22.98 -4.71
CA MET A 1 32.54 -22.93 -4.25
C MET A 1 32.45 -21.70 -3.37
N SER A 2 31.74 -20.68 -3.84
CA SER A 2 31.53 -19.43 -3.12
C SER A 2 30.03 -19.30 -2.89
N GLY A 3 29.63 -18.85 -1.71
CA GLY A 3 28.27 -18.49 -1.39
C GLY A 3 27.85 -17.17 -2.03
N LEU A 4 26.61 -16.80 -1.74
CA LEU A 4 25.95 -15.60 -2.25
C LEU A 4 25.37 -14.83 -1.08
N LEU A 5 25.96 -13.68 -0.80
CA LEU A 5 25.42 -12.71 0.15
C LEU A 5 25.28 -11.38 -0.58
N VAL A 6 24.05 -10.92 -0.79
CA VAL A 6 23.78 -9.77 -1.64
C VAL A 6 23.59 -8.52 -0.81
N ALA A 7 24.34 -7.47 -1.14
CA ALA A 7 23.96 -6.10 -0.85
C ALA A 7 23.56 -5.43 -2.17
N GLY A 8 22.34 -4.91 -2.28
CA GLY A 8 21.83 -4.40 -3.54
C GLY A 8 20.75 -3.34 -3.43
N ASN A 9 20.59 -2.60 -4.52
CA ASN A 9 19.57 -1.59 -4.74
C ASN A 9 18.46 -2.20 -5.60
N PHE A 10 17.26 -2.28 -5.04
CA PHE A 10 16.09 -2.81 -5.74
C PHE A 10 15.12 -1.70 -6.12
N PHE A 11 14.50 -1.86 -7.28
CA PHE A 11 13.54 -0.97 -7.88
C PHE A 11 12.29 -1.76 -8.25
N VAL A 12 11.16 -1.06 -8.29
CA VAL A 12 9.91 -1.61 -8.79
C VAL A 12 9.34 -0.71 -9.87
N ASP A 13 8.71 -1.31 -10.87
CA ASP A 13 7.90 -0.60 -11.85
C ASP A 13 6.52 -1.23 -11.85
N ARG A 14 5.52 -0.46 -11.43
CA ARG A 14 4.14 -0.93 -11.44
C ARG A 14 3.70 -1.03 -12.90
N LEU A 15 3.16 -2.18 -13.30
CA LEU A 15 2.71 -2.40 -14.66
C LEU A 15 1.19 -2.20 -14.76
N ASN A 16 0.75 -1.60 -15.86
CA ASN A 16 -0.67 -1.55 -16.18
C ASN A 16 -1.19 -2.95 -16.61
N ALA A 17 -2.50 -3.05 -16.88
CA ALA A 17 -3.11 -4.33 -17.29
C ALA A 17 -2.47 -4.93 -18.57
N LEU A 18 -1.91 -4.09 -19.44
CA LEU A 18 -1.23 -4.47 -20.67
C LEU A 18 0.27 -4.81 -20.47
N GLY A 19 0.76 -4.78 -19.23
CA GLY A 19 2.17 -5.05 -18.92
C GLY A 19 3.11 -3.88 -19.26
N GLN A 20 2.57 -2.68 -19.46
CA GLN A 20 3.35 -1.48 -19.75
C GLN A 20 3.77 -0.78 -18.46
N SER A 21 4.97 -0.22 -18.47
CA SER A 21 5.54 0.59 -17.38
C SER A 21 4.62 1.74 -16.99
N THR A 22 4.50 2.02 -15.70
CA THR A 22 3.84 3.23 -15.19
C THR A 22 4.81 4.18 -14.48
N GLY A 23 6.06 3.74 -14.31
CA GLY A 23 7.13 4.53 -13.71
C GLY A 23 7.93 3.68 -12.73
N VAL A 24 9.25 3.88 -12.74
CA VAL A 24 10.16 3.19 -11.83
C VAL A 24 10.22 3.94 -10.50
N VAL A 25 10.07 3.19 -9.40
CA VAL A 25 10.23 3.66 -8.03
C VAL A 25 11.41 2.93 -7.39
N GLY A 26 12.31 3.68 -6.76
CA GLY A 26 13.41 3.15 -5.97
C GLY A 26 14.63 4.09 -5.88
N PRO A 27 15.73 3.63 -5.27
CA PRO A 27 15.88 2.32 -4.64
C PRO A 27 14.97 2.15 -3.42
N ILE A 28 14.51 0.93 -3.18
CA ILE A 28 13.60 0.56 -2.10
C ILE A 28 14.37 -0.33 -1.12
N ASN A 29 14.28 -0.04 0.17
CA ASN A 29 14.77 -0.97 1.17
C ASN A 29 13.95 -2.27 1.16
N THR A 30 14.47 -3.26 0.45
CA THR A 30 13.86 -4.58 0.29
C THR A 30 14.43 -5.52 1.34
N THR A 31 13.62 -5.85 2.33
CA THR A 31 14.01 -6.74 3.44
C THR A 31 13.92 -8.22 3.06
N LYS A 32 13.13 -8.55 2.03
CA LYS A 32 13.03 -9.89 1.46
C LYS A 32 12.66 -9.85 -0.01
N LEU A 33 13.40 -10.59 -0.83
CA LEU A 33 13.01 -10.91 -2.21
C LEU A 33 13.31 -12.38 -2.47
N ALA A 34 12.27 -13.22 -2.40
CA ALA A 34 12.39 -14.66 -2.56
C ALA A 34 11.77 -15.11 -3.87
N ILE A 35 12.49 -15.95 -4.61
CA ILE A 35 12.04 -16.60 -5.84
C ILE A 35 12.05 -18.10 -5.60
N LYS A 36 10.95 -18.77 -5.90
CA LYS A 36 10.82 -20.22 -5.77
C LYS A 36 10.34 -20.85 -7.07
N THR A 37 11.12 -21.78 -7.58
CA THR A 37 10.79 -22.61 -8.73
C THR A 37 10.43 -24.02 -8.24
N ASP A 38 9.24 -24.50 -8.60
CA ASP A 38 8.75 -25.83 -8.21
C ASP A 38 8.23 -26.60 -9.44
N ALA A 39 8.03 -27.91 -9.32
CA ALA A 39 7.51 -28.75 -10.39
C ALA A 39 6.53 -29.80 -9.84
N ASP A 40 5.44 -30.03 -10.58
CA ASP A 40 4.58 -31.20 -10.33
C ASP A 40 5.25 -32.46 -10.85
N GLU A 41 5.07 -33.56 -10.11
CA GLU A 41 5.60 -34.86 -10.48
C GLU A 41 4.48 -35.80 -10.95
N LYS A 42 4.70 -36.44 -12.10
CA LYS A 42 3.86 -37.50 -12.63
C LYS A 42 4.64 -38.82 -12.58
N VAL A 43 4.28 -39.67 -11.63
CA VAL A 43 4.91 -40.99 -11.44
C VAL A 43 4.04 -42.08 -12.04
N ARG A 44 4.62 -42.91 -12.90
CA ARG A 44 4.02 -44.16 -13.35
C ARG A 44 4.46 -45.30 -12.44
N GLY A 45 3.62 -45.68 -11.49
CA GLY A 45 3.88 -46.84 -10.62
C GLY A 45 3.72 -48.18 -11.36
N SER A 46 4.57 -49.14 -11.03
CA SER A 46 4.48 -50.51 -11.53
C SER A 46 3.31 -51.24 -10.88
N ARG A 47 2.57 -51.99 -11.69
CA ARG A 47 1.55 -52.95 -11.24
C ARG A 47 1.99 -54.42 -11.43
N LYS A 48 3.25 -54.66 -11.79
CA LYS A 48 3.77 -56.02 -11.95
C LYS A 48 4.01 -56.66 -10.59
N LYS A 49 3.75 -57.96 -10.46
CA LYS A 49 3.83 -58.73 -9.20
C LYS A 49 5.12 -58.49 -8.40
N GLU A 50 6.26 -58.46 -9.08
CA GLU A 50 7.59 -58.37 -8.43
C GLU A 50 8.06 -56.94 -8.13
N SER A 51 7.45 -55.94 -8.78
CA SER A 51 7.84 -54.52 -8.63
C SER A 51 6.67 -53.64 -8.23
N TYR A 52 5.59 -54.22 -7.72
CA TYR A 52 4.35 -53.52 -7.43
C TYR A 52 4.61 -52.31 -6.51
N GLY A 53 4.19 -51.13 -6.93
CA GLY A 53 4.41 -49.86 -6.22
C GLY A 53 5.72 -49.13 -6.54
N GLN A 54 6.67 -49.74 -7.26
CA GLN A 54 7.91 -49.07 -7.68
C GLN A 54 7.68 -48.10 -8.83
N ALA A 55 8.41 -46.98 -8.88
CA ALA A 55 8.33 -46.03 -9.98
C ALA A 55 8.95 -46.63 -11.26
N LEU A 56 8.15 -46.79 -12.33
CA LEU A 56 8.64 -47.19 -13.64
C LEU A 56 9.12 -46.00 -14.47
N SER A 57 8.52 -44.83 -14.26
CA SER A 57 8.89 -43.57 -14.93
C SER A 57 8.43 -42.39 -14.09
N VAL A 58 9.19 -41.30 -14.16
CA VAL A 58 8.90 -40.03 -13.47
C VAL A 58 9.05 -38.91 -14.48
N VAL A 59 8.04 -38.04 -14.60
CA VAL A 59 8.08 -36.83 -15.42
C VAL A 59 7.78 -35.63 -14.53
N LYS A 60 8.60 -34.58 -14.64
CA LYS A 60 8.41 -33.33 -13.90
C LYS A 60 7.87 -32.23 -14.83
N ILE A 61 6.87 -31.49 -14.38
CA ILE A 61 6.22 -30.39 -15.11
C ILE A 61 6.40 -29.12 -14.28
N ALA A 62 7.09 -28.13 -14.83
CA ALA A 62 7.37 -26.88 -14.11
C ALA A 62 6.08 -26.12 -13.73
N LYS A 63 6.06 -25.57 -12.52
CA LYS A 63 5.02 -24.64 -12.06
C LYS A 63 5.42 -23.20 -12.36
N PRO A 64 4.46 -22.26 -12.38
CA PRO A 64 4.77 -20.84 -12.36
C PRO A 64 5.66 -20.49 -11.17
N VAL A 65 6.64 -19.62 -11.42
CA VAL A 65 7.60 -19.17 -10.40
C VAL A 65 6.88 -18.33 -9.35
N GLU A 66 7.05 -18.69 -8.08
CA GLU A 66 6.52 -17.92 -6.94
C GLU A 66 7.50 -16.81 -6.58
N VAL A 67 6.96 -15.62 -6.33
CA VAL A 67 7.71 -14.43 -5.91
C VAL A 67 7.10 -13.92 -4.61
N GLU A 68 7.94 -13.64 -3.63
CA GLU A 68 7.58 -12.98 -2.38
C GLU A 68 8.52 -11.81 -2.14
N TRP A 69 7.94 -10.63 -1.96
CA TRP A 69 8.65 -9.37 -1.82
C TRP A 69 8.16 -8.62 -0.59
N THR A 70 9.09 -8.29 0.32
CA THR A 70 8.84 -7.49 1.52
C THR A 70 9.73 -6.25 1.50
N PHE A 71 9.13 -5.12 1.88
CA PHE A 71 9.78 -3.82 1.99
C PHE A 71 9.25 -3.08 3.22
N ASP A 72 10.10 -2.24 3.81
CA ASP A 72 9.79 -1.39 4.97
C ASP A 72 9.86 0.12 4.65
N ASP A 73 10.35 0.48 3.45
CA ASP A 73 10.15 1.81 2.88
C ASP A 73 8.74 1.92 2.28
N VAL A 74 7.94 2.87 2.77
CA VAL A 74 6.52 2.98 2.39
C VAL A 74 6.20 4.35 1.75
N PRO A 75 6.82 4.72 0.60
CA PRO A 75 6.36 5.86 -0.18
C PRO A 75 4.94 5.61 -0.70
N ALA A 76 4.24 6.67 -1.10
CA ALA A 76 2.82 6.61 -1.44
C ALA A 76 2.47 5.56 -2.52
N ASP A 77 3.35 5.36 -3.50
CA ASP A 77 3.14 4.36 -4.56
C ASP A 77 3.28 2.92 -4.04
N LEU A 78 4.25 2.65 -3.16
CA LEU A 78 4.39 1.33 -2.54
C LEU A 78 3.29 1.05 -1.53
N LEU A 79 2.85 2.07 -0.80
CA LEU A 79 1.68 1.98 0.07
C LEU A 79 0.42 1.69 -0.75
N ALA A 80 0.27 2.33 -1.92
CA ALA A 80 -0.85 2.06 -2.83
C ALA A 80 -0.78 0.64 -3.39
N MET A 81 0.42 0.12 -3.69
CA MET A 81 0.59 -1.29 -4.05
C MET A 81 0.19 -2.20 -2.88
N ALA A 82 0.71 -1.98 -1.67
CA ALA A 82 0.42 -2.80 -0.50
C ALA A 82 -1.07 -2.79 -0.11
N LEU A 83 -1.74 -1.65 -0.22
CA LEU A 83 -3.18 -1.50 0.03
C LEU A 83 -4.06 -1.92 -1.16
N MET A 84 -3.49 -2.50 -2.21
CA MET A 84 -4.21 -2.92 -3.41
C MET A 84 -5.07 -1.80 -4.02
N GLY A 85 -4.47 -0.62 -4.16
CA GLY A 85 -5.14 0.62 -4.48
C GLY A 85 -4.50 1.45 -5.58
N ASP A 86 -5.00 2.66 -5.74
CA ASP A 86 -4.44 3.69 -6.62
C ASP A 86 -4.15 4.97 -5.85
N ALA A 87 -2.98 5.55 -6.14
CA ALA A 87 -2.58 6.86 -5.66
C ALA A 87 -3.06 7.93 -6.65
N THR A 88 -3.61 9.02 -6.12
CA THR A 88 -4.07 10.17 -6.90
C THR A 88 -3.66 11.45 -6.18
N VAL A 89 -3.27 12.46 -6.95
CA VAL A 89 -2.99 13.79 -6.39
C VAL A 89 -4.32 14.45 -6.02
N VAL A 90 -4.39 14.95 -4.79
CA VAL A 90 -5.47 15.82 -4.32
C VAL A 90 -5.00 17.26 -4.41
N ASN A 91 -5.86 18.10 -4.98
CA ASN A 91 -5.70 19.55 -4.95
C ASN A 91 -7.06 20.22 -4.81
N THR A 92 -7.49 20.44 -3.57
CA THR A 92 -8.74 21.12 -3.26
C THR A 92 -8.44 22.58 -2.91
N GLY A 93 -9.18 23.51 -3.51
CA GLY A 93 -9.04 24.94 -3.24
C GLY A 93 -9.49 25.33 -1.82
N SER A 94 -9.01 26.48 -1.35
CA SER A 94 -9.52 27.11 -0.14
C SER A 94 -10.92 27.71 -0.38
N GLY A 95 -11.70 27.86 0.67
CA GLY A 95 -13.03 28.46 0.60
C GLY A 95 -13.57 28.84 1.97
N ASN A 96 -14.78 29.37 2.00
CA ASN A 96 -15.44 29.86 3.21
C ASN A 96 -16.81 29.22 3.37
N LEU A 97 -17.14 28.88 4.61
CA LEU A 97 -18.49 28.63 5.11
C LEU A 97 -18.99 29.93 5.73
N THR A 98 -20.24 30.32 5.45
CA THR A 98 -20.86 31.54 5.99
C THR A 98 -22.20 31.17 6.60
N ASP A 99 -22.25 31.16 7.93
CA ASP A 99 -23.38 30.74 8.74
C ASP A 99 -24.03 29.44 8.24
N GLU A 100 -23.20 28.48 7.81
CA GLU A 100 -23.65 27.22 7.25
C GLU A 100 -24.33 26.39 8.35
N PRO A 101 -25.56 25.90 8.13
CA PRO A 101 -26.32 25.21 9.18
C PRO A 101 -25.86 23.76 9.37
N PHE A 102 -25.69 23.36 10.63
CA PHE A 102 -25.37 22.00 11.04
C PHE A 102 -26.20 21.58 12.25
N THR A 103 -26.41 20.29 12.43
CA THR A 103 -27.10 19.73 13.61
C THR A 103 -26.14 18.86 14.39
N LEU A 104 -25.73 19.33 15.57
CA LEU A 104 -24.88 18.55 16.46
C LEU A 104 -25.66 17.35 17.01
N PRO A 105 -25.09 16.13 16.94
CA PRO A 105 -25.68 14.96 17.57
C PRO A 105 -25.63 15.08 19.10
N ASP A 106 -26.50 14.31 19.76
CA ASP A 106 -26.49 14.19 21.22
C ASP A 106 -25.28 13.38 21.72
N ASN A 107 -25.17 13.23 23.04
CA ASN A 107 -24.17 12.36 23.68
C ASN A 107 -22.71 12.66 23.31
N GLN A 108 -22.40 13.93 23.01
CA GLN A 108 -21.06 14.42 22.69
C GLN A 108 -20.37 13.65 21.55
N ARG A 109 -21.16 13.21 20.56
CA ARG A 109 -20.67 12.58 19.34
C ARG A 109 -20.09 13.63 18.39
N TRP A 110 -19.13 13.21 17.58
CA TRP A 110 -18.53 14.05 16.54
C TRP A 110 -19.43 14.16 15.31
N LEU A 111 -19.49 15.35 14.74
CA LEU A 111 -20.14 15.68 13.47
C LEU A 111 -19.09 16.12 12.46
N GLU A 112 -19.19 15.63 11.22
CA GLU A 112 -18.40 16.09 10.08
C GLU A 112 -19.01 17.35 9.45
N LEU A 113 -18.17 18.36 9.21
CA LEU A 113 -18.58 19.64 8.58
C LEU A 113 -18.49 19.61 7.05
N GLY A 114 -18.17 18.47 6.44
CA GLY A 114 -18.05 18.30 4.99
C GLY A 114 -16.78 18.88 4.35
N GLN A 115 -16.06 19.77 5.03
CA GLN A 115 -14.73 20.28 4.63
C GLN A 115 -13.66 19.88 5.65
N ARG A 116 -12.37 20.01 5.27
CA ARG A 116 -11.21 19.66 6.10
C ARG A 116 -10.19 20.81 6.11
N ASN A 117 -9.19 20.72 6.97
CA ASN A 117 -8.10 21.69 7.08
C ASN A 117 -8.61 23.13 7.34
N PHE A 118 -9.50 23.28 8.33
CA PHE A 118 -10.02 24.59 8.72
C PHE A 118 -8.95 25.47 9.36
N ALA A 119 -8.97 26.77 9.05
CA ALA A 119 -8.20 27.75 9.79
C ALA A 119 -8.78 27.91 11.20
N LYS A 120 -7.89 28.02 12.21
CA LYS A 120 -8.30 28.32 13.58
C LYS A 120 -8.82 29.76 13.71
N ALA A 121 -8.19 30.68 12.98
CA ALA A 121 -8.62 32.06 12.92
C ALA A 121 -10.00 32.16 12.25
N ALA A 122 -10.87 33.02 12.80
CA ALA A 122 -12.22 33.26 12.29
C ALA A 122 -13.13 32.01 12.21
N PHE A 123 -12.83 30.93 12.96
CA PHE A 123 -13.75 29.82 13.15
C PHE A 123 -14.78 30.19 14.22
N VAL A 124 -16.02 30.41 13.81
CA VAL A 124 -17.11 30.86 14.68
C VAL A 124 -18.25 29.86 14.60
N VAL A 125 -18.72 29.42 15.76
CA VAL A 125 -19.92 28.59 15.90
C VAL A 125 -20.96 29.38 16.66
N LYS A 126 -22.18 29.41 16.15
CA LYS A 126 -23.32 30.04 16.82
C LYS A 126 -24.44 29.04 17.04
N LYS A 127 -25.22 29.30 18.08
CA LYS A 127 -26.56 28.77 18.25
C LYS A 127 -27.51 29.96 18.14
N ASP A 128 -28.32 29.96 17.08
CA ASP A 128 -29.11 31.13 16.69
C ASP A 128 -28.20 32.38 16.57
N ALA A 129 -28.45 33.44 17.35
CA ALA A 129 -27.62 34.64 17.37
C ALA A 129 -26.43 34.58 18.36
N ALA A 130 -26.41 33.60 19.27
CA ALA A 130 -25.41 33.52 20.34
C ALA A 130 -24.13 32.83 19.85
N THR A 131 -22.98 33.47 20.05
CA THR A 131 -21.67 32.87 19.74
C THR A 131 -21.27 31.90 20.85
N LEU A 132 -20.92 30.67 20.47
CA LEU A 132 -20.46 29.62 21.37
C LEU A 132 -18.96 29.73 21.64
N THR A 133 -18.53 29.27 22.81
CA THR A 133 -17.14 29.34 23.27
C THR A 133 -16.42 28.00 23.09
N LEU A 134 -15.32 28.00 22.32
CA LEU A 134 -14.46 26.82 22.15
C LEU A 134 -13.87 26.37 23.50
N GLY A 135 -13.88 25.07 23.77
CA GLY A 135 -13.39 24.49 25.02
C GLY A 135 -14.38 24.57 26.20
N THR A 136 -15.51 25.26 26.03
CA THR A 136 -16.62 25.29 26.99
C THR A 136 -17.89 24.69 26.41
N ASP A 137 -18.30 25.16 25.23
CA ASP A 137 -19.53 24.72 24.57
C ASP A 137 -19.27 23.59 23.57
N TYR A 138 -18.14 23.64 22.87
CA TYR A 138 -17.78 22.67 21.83
C TYR A 138 -16.26 22.53 21.71
N GLU A 139 -15.82 21.49 21.02
CA GLU A 139 -14.44 21.33 20.55
C GLU A 139 -14.38 20.91 19.08
N VAL A 140 -13.24 21.16 18.45
CA VAL A 140 -13.05 21.00 17.00
C VAL A 140 -11.73 20.29 16.71
N ASN A 141 -11.77 19.29 15.83
CA ASN A 141 -10.61 18.81 15.10
C ASN A 141 -10.56 19.50 13.74
N TYR A 142 -9.79 20.58 13.64
CA TYR A 142 -9.70 21.41 12.44
C TYR A 142 -9.16 20.67 11.21
N ALA A 143 -8.25 19.71 11.43
CA ALA A 143 -7.65 18.94 10.34
C ALA A 143 -8.69 18.03 9.67
N LEU A 144 -9.49 17.33 10.48
CA LEU A 144 -10.53 16.42 10.00
C LEU A 144 -11.88 17.10 9.74
N GLY A 145 -12.05 18.35 10.17
CA GLY A 145 -13.32 19.07 10.08
C GLY A 145 -14.40 18.46 10.96
N LEU A 146 -14.01 17.96 12.13
CA LEU A 146 -14.93 17.37 13.10
C LEU A 146 -15.25 18.39 14.20
N ILE A 147 -16.51 18.46 14.60
CA ILE A 147 -16.97 19.25 15.75
C ILE A 147 -17.79 18.37 16.70
N ARG A 148 -17.70 18.59 18.01
CA ARG A 148 -18.64 18.00 18.97
C ARG A 148 -18.99 18.97 20.08
N ALA A 149 -20.18 18.79 20.64
CA ALA A 149 -20.59 19.48 21.87
C ALA A 149 -19.80 18.96 23.08
N LEU A 150 -19.55 19.85 24.05
CA LEU A 150 -18.97 19.52 25.34
C LEU A 150 -20.07 19.39 26.41
N LYS A 151 -19.86 18.46 27.35
CA LYS A 151 -20.78 18.26 28.47
C LYS A 151 -20.76 19.49 29.38
N GLY A 152 -21.95 19.98 29.74
CA GLY A 152 -22.11 21.18 30.58
C GLY A 152 -22.10 22.51 29.81
N GLY A 153 -21.80 22.49 28.50
CA GLY A 153 -21.89 23.66 27.62
C GLY A 153 -23.30 23.95 27.12
N ALA A 154 -23.48 25.08 26.44
CA ALA A 154 -24.77 25.58 25.93
C ALA A 154 -25.41 24.69 24.83
N VAL A 155 -24.64 23.78 24.26
CA VAL A 155 -25.07 22.77 23.26
C VAL A 155 -24.85 21.34 23.73
N ALA A 156 -24.72 21.08 25.04
CA ALA A 156 -24.40 19.75 25.58
C ALA A 156 -25.35 18.63 25.13
N SER A 157 -26.62 18.96 24.86
CA SER A 157 -27.65 18.03 24.36
C SER A 157 -27.70 17.92 22.82
N GLY A 158 -26.74 18.51 22.11
CA GLY A 158 -26.78 18.67 20.66
C GLY A 158 -27.73 19.78 20.21
N GLY A 159 -28.09 19.77 18.93
CA GLY A 159 -29.02 20.71 18.32
C GLY A 159 -28.43 21.55 17.18
N ALA A 160 -29.27 22.44 16.64
CA ALA A 160 -28.90 23.29 15.51
C ALA A 160 -27.84 24.31 15.89
N ILE A 161 -26.85 24.47 15.02
CA ILE A 161 -25.80 25.47 15.07
C ILE A 161 -25.57 26.03 13.66
N THR A 162 -24.94 27.19 13.56
CA THR A 162 -24.34 27.68 12.32
C THR A 162 -22.84 27.80 12.48
N VAL A 163 -22.09 27.50 11.41
CA VAL A 163 -20.63 27.56 11.38
C VAL A 163 -20.19 28.54 10.30
N THR A 164 -19.43 29.54 10.71
CA THR A 164 -18.68 30.42 9.82
C THR A 164 -17.21 30.10 9.97
N ALA A 165 -16.55 29.69 8.89
CA ALA A 165 -15.15 29.25 8.93
C ALA A 165 -14.51 29.31 7.55
N GLN A 166 -13.19 29.48 7.51
CA GLN A 166 -12.39 29.34 6.29
C GLN A 166 -11.70 27.97 6.28
N HIS A 167 -11.85 27.21 5.20
CA HIS A 167 -11.08 25.99 4.96
C HIS A 167 -9.91 26.28 4.03
N ASN A 168 -8.73 25.80 4.40
CA ASN A 168 -7.52 25.98 3.62
C ASN A 168 -7.49 25.02 2.43
N ALA A 169 -6.67 25.34 1.44
CA ALA A 169 -6.38 24.41 0.37
C ALA A 169 -5.73 23.14 0.91
N ILE A 170 -5.99 22.01 0.26
CA ILE A 170 -5.38 20.72 0.59
C ILE A 170 -4.67 20.21 -0.65
N SER A 171 -3.36 20.00 -0.52
CA SER A 171 -2.54 19.35 -1.53
C SER A 171 -1.87 18.13 -0.92
N GLY A 172 -1.90 17.00 -1.62
CA GLY A 172 -1.30 15.75 -1.14
C GLY A 172 -1.63 14.56 -2.02
N THR A 173 -1.35 13.36 -1.51
CA THR A 173 -1.63 12.09 -2.21
C THR A 173 -2.73 11.34 -1.49
N LEU A 174 -3.80 11.00 -2.20
CA LEU A 174 -4.87 10.14 -1.74
C LEU A 174 -4.69 8.74 -2.32
N ILE A 175 -4.69 7.75 -1.43
CA ILE A 175 -4.69 6.34 -1.81
C ILE A 175 -6.08 5.77 -1.60
N LYS A 176 -6.69 5.27 -2.69
CA LYS A 176 -7.93 4.50 -2.64
C LYS A 176 -7.57 3.02 -2.59
N GLY A 177 -7.50 2.45 -1.40
CA GLY A 177 -7.16 1.04 -1.17
C GLY A 177 -8.32 0.07 -1.47
N GLY A 178 -8.01 -1.21 -1.66
CA GLY A 178 -8.98 -2.30 -1.76
C GLY A 178 -9.79 -2.35 -3.06
N ILE A 179 -9.42 -1.57 -4.08
CA ILE A 179 -10.14 -1.51 -5.37
C ILE A 179 -9.56 -2.45 -6.42
N LYS A 180 -8.36 -3.00 -6.19
CA LYS A 180 -7.70 -3.99 -7.05
C LYS A 180 -7.60 -5.33 -6.33
N ALA A 181 -7.73 -6.42 -7.08
CA ALA A 181 -7.51 -7.77 -6.54
C ALA A 181 -6.03 -8.17 -6.56
N GLN A 182 -5.25 -7.56 -7.46
CA GLN A 182 -3.82 -7.80 -7.64
C GLN A 182 -3.18 -6.56 -8.28
N THR A 183 -1.86 -6.42 -8.12
CA THR A 183 -1.03 -5.47 -8.85
C THR A 183 -0.01 -6.23 -9.68
N ARG A 184 0.20 -5.83 -10.94
CA ARG A 184 1.35 -6.29 -11.73
C ARG A 184 2.54 -5.38 -11.49
N ALA A 185 3.73 -5.95 -11.37
CA ALA A 185 4.96 -5.20 -11.21
C ALA A 185 6.15 -5.91 -11.84
N ARG A 186 7.12 -5.14 -12.35
CA ARG A 186 8.49 -5.59 -12.59
C ARG A 186 9.31 -5.26 -11.35
N ILE A 187 10.04 -6.21 -10.81
CA ILE A 187 10.95 -6.00 -9.67
C ILE A 187 12.36 -6.31 -10.17
N PHE A 188 13.27 -5.35 -10.05
CA PHE A 188 14.62 -5.50 -10.59
C PHE A 188 15.63 -4.76 -9.73
N GLY A 189 16.89 -5.15 -9.78
CA GLY A 189 17.92 -4.53 -8.99
C GLY A 189 19.32 -4.93 -9.39
N GLU A 190 20.27 -4.21 -8.81
CA GLU A 190 21.70 -4.45 -8.93
C GLU A 190 22.31 -4.54 -7.54
N GLY A 191 23.47 -5.17 -7.44
CA GLY A 191 24.19 -5.24 -6.18
C GLY A 191 25.57 -5.84 -6.32
N THR A 192 26.16 -6.14 -5.18
CA THR A 192 27.44 -6.83 -5.07
C THR A 192 27.26 -8.08 -4.22
N ASN A 193 27.79 -9.20 -4.70
CA ASN A 193 27.97 -10.38 -3.86
C ASN A 193 29.11 -10.09 -2.88
N LEU A 194 28.80 -9.93 -1.60
CA LEU A 194 29.76 -9.59 -0.54
C LEU A 194 30.81 -10.68 -0.29
N GLU A 195 30.58 -11.91 -0.76
CA GLU A 195 31.58 -12.97 -0.67
C GLU A 195 32.60 -12.90 -1.79
N THR A 196 32.17 -12.63 -3.03
CA THR A 196 33.04 -12.64 -4.22
C THR A 196 33.50 -11.26 -4.66
N GLY A 197 32.84 -10.20 -4.19
CA GLY A 197 33.00 -8.82 -4.67
C GLY A 197 32.43 -8.59 -6.07
N LYS A 198 31.78 -9.59 -6.69
CA LYS A 198 31.28 -9.48 -8.07
C LYS A 198 29.97 -8.70 -8.13
N PRO A 199 29.77 -7.86 -9.17
CA PRO A 199 28.49 -7.23 -9.42
C PRO A 199 27.43 -8.26 -9.81
N ILE A 200 26.20 -8.07 -9.37
CA ILE A 200 25.05 -8.90 -9.72
C ILE A 200 23.89 -8.04 -10.19
N SER A 201 22.98 -8.63 -10.97
CA SER A 201 21.68 -8.07 -11.28
C SER A 201 20.60 -9.15 -11.26
N LEU A 202 19.40 -8.77 -10.82
CA LEU A 202 18.21 -9.61 -10.82
C LEU A 202 17.06 -8.83 -11.47
N ASP A 203 16.32 -9.45 -12.38
CA ASP A 203 15.16 -8.83 -13.04
C ASP A 203 14.01 -9.82 -13.15
N ILE A 204 12.90 -9.51 -12.48
CA ILE A 204 11.62 -10.22 -12.57
C ILE A 204 10.72 -9.38 -13.48
N PHE A 205 10.52 -9.83 -14.71
CA PHE A 205 9.99 -8.96 -15.79
C PHE A 205 8.55 -8.52 -15.62
N ASP A 206 7.73 -9.40 -15.05
CA ASP A 206 6.30 -9.23 -14.84
C ASP A 206 5.84 -10.22 -13.76
N ALA A 207 5.42 -9.71 -12.60
CA ALA A 207 4.87 -10.49 -11.51
C ALA A 207 3.47 -9.98 -11.18
N SER A 208 2.51 -10.90 -11.09
CA SER A 208 1.18 -10.61 -10.55
C SER A 208 1.19 -10.86 -9.05
N LEU A 209 1.07 -9.80 -8.26
CA LEU A 209 1.28 -9.78 -6.83
C LEU A 209 0.01 -9.34 -6.09
N ALA A 210 -0.22 -9.91 -4.91
CA ALA A 210 -1.26 -9.51 -3.98
C ALA A 210 -0.67 -9.33 -2.58
N SER A 211 -1.32 -8.52 -1.75
CA SER A 211 -0.89 -8.35 -0.36
C SER A 211 -1.17 -9.62 0.43
N THR A 212 -0.17 -10.09 1.18
CA THR A 212 -0.29 -11.26 2.05
C THR A 212 -0.37 -10.91 3.54
N GLN A 213 -0.10 -9.65 3.89
CA GLN A 213 -0.10 -9.16 5.26
C GLN A 213 -0.95 -7.89 5.38
N ALA A 214 -1.55 -7.72 6.57
CA ALA A 214 -2.25 -6.49 6.89
C ALA A 214 -1.26 -5.34 7.07
N ILE A 215 -1.59 -4.18 6.51
CA ILE A 215 -0.90 -2.93 6.83
C ILE A 215 -1.50 -2.38 8.12
N ASP A 216 -0.69 -2.34 9.18
CA ASP A 216 -1.09 -1.82 10.49
C ASP A 216 -0.61 -0.37 10.66
N PHE A 217 -1.55 0.57 10.65
CA PHE A 217 -1.26 2.00 10.82
C PHE A 217 -1.06 2.42 12.29
N ALA A 218 -1.26 1.52 13.24
CA ALA A 218 -1.13 1.76 14.68
C ALA A 218 -0.04 0.87 15.33
N ALA A 219 0.77 0.20 14.52
CA ALA A 219 1.86 -0.64 14.99
C ALA A 219 2.90 0.16 15.80
N ALA A 220 3.53 -0.51 16.75
CA ALA A 220 4.66 0.04 17.51
C ALA A 220 5.99 -0.01 16.72
N GLU A 221 6.04 -0.83 15.68
CA GLU A 221 7.20 -0.98 14.79
C GLU A 221 6.95 -0.27 13.44
N PHE A 222 8.00 -0.17 12.61
CA PHE A 222 7.86 0.37 11.26
C PHE A 222 6.89 -0.47 10.44
N VAL A 223 5.99 0.22 9.73
CA VAL A 223 5.05 -0.41 8.83
C VAL A 223 5.81 -1.05 7.67
N SER A 224 5.56 -2.33 7.42
CA SER A 224 6.12 -3.06 6.27
C SER A 224 5.01 -3.60 5.38
N GLY A 225 5.30 -3.69 4.09
CA GLY A 225 4.42 -4.30 3.10
C GLY A 225 4.99 -5.62 2.60
N THR A 226 4.17 -6.66 2.55
CA THR A 226 4.52 -7.93 1.91
C THR A 226 3.57 -8.22 0.76
N LEU A 227 4.15 -8.41 -0.43
CA LEU A 227 3.46 -8.77 -1.65
C LEU A 227 3.94 -10.15 -2.11
N ALA A 228 3.04 -11.04 -2.45
CA ALA A 228 3.39 -12.35 -3.01
C ALA A 228 2.52 -12.70 -4.21
N GLY A 229 3.06 -13.54 -5.08
CA GLY A 229 2.33 -14.01 -6.24
C GLY A 229 3.21 -14.76 -7.21
N LYS A 230 2.94 -14.59 -8.52
CA LYS A 230 3.56 -15.41 -9.56
C LYS A 230 4.20 -14.55 -10.63
N ALA A 231 5.44 -14.86 -10.99
CA ALA A 231 6.09 -14.30 -12.17
C ALA A 231 5.49 -14.91 -13.44
N GLN A 232 5.34 -14.08 -14.47
CA GLN A 232 4.72 -14.41 -15.74
C GLN A 232 5.76 -14.27 -16.87
N LEU A 233 5.59 -15.08 -17.91
CA LEU A 233 6.41 -14.93 -19.11
C LEU A 233 5.99 -13.64 -19.83
N LYS A 234 6.92 -12.69 -19.92
CA LYS A 234 6.72 -11.44 -20.66
C LYS A 234 6.91 -11.69 -22.15
N THR A 235 6.12 -11.01 -22.98
CA THR A 235 6.29 -11.09 -24.45
C THR A 235 7.70 -10.64 -24.84
N GLY A 236 8.38 -11.46 -25.64
CA GLY A 236 9.77 -11.20 -26.07
C GLY A 236 10.85 -11.69 -25.10
N LYS A 237 10.47 -12.31 -23.98
CA LYS A 237 11.37 -13.02 -23.06
C LYS A 237 11.15 -14.52 -23.17
N ASP A 238 12.19 -15.30 -22.88
CA ASP A 238 12.18 -16.76 -22.83
C ASP A 238 12.13 -17.31 -21.40
N SER A 239 12.31 -16.45 -20.40
CA SER A 239 12.19 -16.75 -18.97
C SER A 239 11.33 -15.69 -18.23
N PRO A 240 10.77 -16.04 -17.05
CA PRO A 240 10.04 -15.08 -16.21
C PRO A 240 10.94 -14.16 -15.38
N PHE A 241 12.21 -14.55 -15.16
CA PHE A 241 13.21 -13.75 -14.48
C PHE A 241 14.62 -14.09 -14.98
N GLU A 242 15.56 -13.16 -14.83
CA GLU A 242 16.98 -13.35 -15.12
C GLU A 242 17.83 -12.97 -13.90
N TYR A 243 18.84 -13.77 -13.60
CA TYR A 243 19.92 -13.45 -12.68
C TYR A 243 21.22 -13.43 -13.46
N MET A 244 22.05 -12.42 -13.23
CA MET A 244 23.37 -12.29 -13.84
C MET A 244 24.37 -11.89 -12.76
N GLU A 245 25.49 -12.59 -12.70
CA GLU A 245 26.69 -12.16 -11.96
C GLU A 245 27.75 -11.85 -13.02
N LEU A 246 28.31 -10.65 -12.97
CA LEU A 246 29.34 -10.24 -13.92
C LEU A 246 30.68 -10.86 -13.51
N ASP A 247 31.38 -11.41 -14.49
CA ASP A 247 32.80 -11.70 -14.30
C ASP A 247 33.56 -10.38 -14.24
N ALA A 248 34.41 -10.26 -13.21
CA ALA A 248 35.29 -9.12 -13.01
C ALA A 248 36.35 -9.03 -14.11
#